data_AF-A0A1C6Q7T2-F1
#
_entry.id   AF-A0A1C6Q7T2-F1
#
_cell.length_a   1.000
_cell.length_b   1.000
_cell.length_c   1.000
_cell.angle_alpha   90.00
_cell.angle_beta   90.00
_cell.angle_gamma   90.00
#
_symmetry.space_group_name_H-M   'P 1'
#
loop_
_entity.id
_entity.type
_entity.pdbx_description
1 polymer ?
#
loop_
_entity_poly.entity_id
_entity_poly.type
_entity_poly.pdbx_seq_one_letter_code
_entity_poly.pdbx_strand_id
1 'polypeptide(L)'
;MIAEAQPENSPQKLLQTWTDDLPYQLLLLEKVHLPEDFSFDYCPKSLAALETCLLEHDGSVQESEKRPEFEESAKPREFVESAMAYLGEVLLGVAGGAWGWHARPVGELPGQPVVCPDPDLGLSPVAPMLLISYALRVRTGTAFAEETERLRQAVTARQQEIPGWQPVKEHTPHVDPRLPLPEDPVLTAWLAERKEALSGWVEDAFAGAWRWNFHPDTLDWLEAVVKQRFATVEEFDAARDEPFVQGACWYLGEVIRRNKGAVWQYIPFDPDAEPRALGSRENVWTEVPFVDQPDKRVGGAAIPLGCLRELLLDEEVHGERQGGGLRDELFWFRASSYAHVGALLTRMGMVSREKADSVLAECAAFAHHELTPHEVPGAMEEFGVAISAHADGVGDLEGSYTRILEEAAALTDGAVTITDVRLYGGEYGETLEFARNGVLVTQETEHRSHKYLDHLAIMEFIDHVDPDPGDDARRFYQVQFVYLREAGYDSYYVFATPEQATVLEKELGLDLR
;
A
#
# COMPACT_ATOMS: atom_id res chain seq x y z
N MET A 1 -45.22 -24.95 -12.01
CA MET A 1 -45.35 -23.71 -11.22
C MET A 1 -43.94 -23.26 -10.91
N ILE A 2 -43.51 -22.17 -11.53
CA ILE A 2 -42.21 -21.56 -11.28
C ILE A 2 -42.33 -20.94 -9.89
N ALA A 3 -41.57 -21.43 -8.92
CA ALA A 3 -41.45 -20.76 -7.64
C ALA A 3 -40.90 -19.37 -7.94
N GLU A 4 -41.70 -18.33 -7.70
CA GLU A 4 -41.20 -16.95 -7.67
C GLU A 4 -40.08 -16.93 -6.63
N ALA A 5 -38.85 -16.80 -7.10
CA ALA A 5 -37.70 -16.62 -6.23
C ALA A 5 -38.00 -15.40 -5.37
N GLN A 6 -37.99 -15.57 -4.05
CA GLN A 6 -38.13 -14.47 -3.11
C GLN A 6 -37.16 -13.34 -3.51
N PRO A 7 -37.52 -12.06 -3.37
CA PRO A 7 -36.67 -10.93 -3.78
C PRO A 7 -35.26 -10.96 -3.16
N GLU A 8 -35.13 -11.63 -2.01
CA GLU A 8 -33.88 -11.97 -1.31
C GLU A 8 -32.89 -12.82 -2.15
N ASN A 9 -33.39 -13.67 -3.05
CA ASN A 9 -32.61 -14.65 -3.83
C ASN A 9 -32.47 -14.27 -5.32
N SER A 10 -32.65 -12.99 -5.67
CA SER A 10 -32.39 -12.55 -7.03
C SER A 10 -30.87 -12.64 -7.34
N PRO A 11 -30.47 -13.03 -8.57
CA PRO A 11 -29.05 -13.11 -8.94
C PRO A 11 -28.27 -11.82 -8.70
N GLN A 12 -28.92 -10.65 -8.86
CA GLN A 12 -28.31 -9.35 -8.60
C GLN A 12 -28.04 -9.12 -7.12
N LYS A 13 -29.00 -9.46 -6.25
CA LYS A 13 -28.83 -9.31 -4.80
C LYS A 13 -27.77 -10.28 -4.26
N LEU A 14 -27.74 -11.51 -4.77
CA LEU A 14 -26.72 -12.50 -4.42
C LEU A 14 -25.32 -12.09 -4.90
N LEU A 15 -25.21 -11.51 -6.10
CA LEU A 15 -23.96 -10.94 -6.59
C LEU A 15 -23.51 -9.77 -5.70
N GLN A 16 -24.41 -8.86 -5.33
CA GLN A 16 -24.09 -7.73 -4.46
C GLN A 16 -23.56 -8.23 -3.12
N THR A 17 -24.25 -9.17 -2.47
CA THR A 17 -23.79 -9.76 -1.21
C THR A 17 -22.41 -10.41 -1.36
N TRP A 18 -22.18 -11.17 -2.44
CA TRP A 18 -20.87 -11.75 -2.71
C TRP A 18 -19.78 -10.67 -2.86
N THR A 19 -20.04 -9.62 -3.64
CA THR A 19 -19.10 -8.53 -3.86
C THR A 19 -18.80 -7.75 -2.58
N ASP A 20 -19.81 -7.52 -1.73
CA ASP A 20 -19.64 -6.86 -0.44
C ASP A 20 -18.80 -7.72 0.53
N ASP A 21 -18.89 -9.05 0.42
CA ASP A 21 -18.14 -10.01 1.25
C ASP A 21 -16.70 -10.27 0.72
N LEU A 22 -16.39 -9.93 -0.53
CA LEU A 22 -15.09 -10.22 -1.16
C LEU A 22 -13.88 -9.72 -0.34
N PRO A 23 -13.84 -8.47 0.16
CA PRO A 23 -12.70 -7.98 0.94
C PRO A 23 -12.45 -8.82 2.20
N TYR A 24 -13.53 -9.24 2.87
CA TYR A 24 -13.45 -10.10 4.05
C TYR A 24 -12.90 -11.48 3.69
N GLN A 25 -13.40 -12.10 2.61
CA GLN A 25 -12.92 -13.40 2.14
C GLN A 25 -11.44 -13.38 1.75
N LEU A 26 -10.99 -12.31 1.08
CA LEU A 26 -9.58 -12.15 0.70
C LEU A 26 -8.68 -11.96 1.93
N LEU A 27 -9.14 -11.17 2.90
CA LEU A 27 -8.44 -10.95 4.17
C LEU A 27 -8.34 -12.24 4.99
N LEU A 28 -9.43 -13.00 5.08
CA LEU A 28 -9.48 -14.29 5.76
C LEU A 28 -8.53 -15.29 5.09
N LEU A 29 -8.51 -15.34 3.75
CA LEU A 29 -7.58 -16.18 3.00
C LEU A 29 -6.13 -15.87 3.38
N GLU A 30 -5.73 -14.61 3.24
CA GLU A 30 -4.35 -14.17 3.44
C GLU A 30 -3.89 -14.36 4.87
N LYS A 31 -4.71 -13.95 5.86
CA LYS A 31 -4.28 -13.82 7.25
C LYS A 31 -4.48 -15.07 8.08
N VAL A 32 -5.41 -15.95 7.70
CA VAL A 32 -5.81 -17.10 8.52
C VAL A 32 -5.52 -18.43 7.84
N HIS A 33 -5.73 -18.50 6.53
CA HIS A 33 -5.71 -19.79 5.82
C HIS A 33 -4.41 -20.08 5.07
N LEU A 34 -3.73 -19.05 4.59
CA LEU A 34 -2.48 -19.20 3.85
C LEU A 34 -1.26 -19.12 4.79
N PRO A 35 -0.16 -19.81 4.44
CA PRO A 35 1.09 -19.68 5.19
C PRO A 35 1.69 -18.29 5.00
N GLU A 36 2.50 -17.84 5.97
CA GLU A 36 3.11 -16.50 5.98
C GLU A 36 4.00 -16.22 4.75
N ASP A 37 4.58 -17.26 4.14
CA ASP A 37 5.43 -17.15 2.94
C ASP A 37 4.65 -17.21 1.62
N PHE A 38 3.32 -17.32 1.66
CA PHE A 38 2.50 -17.26 0.45
C PHE A 38 2.56 -15.86 -0.19
N SER A 39 2.87 -15.82 -1.49
CA SER A 39 2.86 -14.57 -2.25
C SER A 39 1.42 -14.18 -2.62
N PHE A 40 0.83 -13.27 -1.85
CA PHE A 40 -0.52 -12.72 -2.06
C PHE A 40 -0.49 -11.53 -3.06
N ASP A 41 0.10 -11.77 -4.23
CA ASP A 41 0.41 -10.75 -5.24
C ASP A 41 -0.67 -10.61 -6.33
N TYR A 42 -1.67 -11.48 -6.30
CA TYR A 42 -2.69 -11.64 -7.33
C TYR A 42 -2.15 -11.90 -8.74
N CYS A 43 -0.92 -12.41 -8.83
CA CYS A 43 -0.32 -12.87 -10.07
C CYS A 43 -0.79 -14.29 -10.38
N PRO A 44 -0.99 -14.65 -11.66
CA PRO A 44 -1.19 -16.04 -12.09
C PRO A 44 -0.25 -17.08 -11.48
N LYS A 45 1.00 -16.70 -11.20
CA LYS A 45 2.00 -17.60 -10.62
C LYS A 45 1.63 -18.08 -9.21
N SER A 46 0.97 -17.24 -8.42
CA SER A 46 0.51 -17.59 -7.06
C SER A 46 -0.53 -18.72 -7.05
N LEU A 47 -1.26 -18.91 -8.14
CA LEU A 47 -2.34 -19.92 -8.21
C LEU A 47 -1.82 -21.35 -8.12
N ALA A 48 -0.60 -21.64 -8.56
CA ALA A 48 0.00 -22.97 -8.40
C ALA A 48 0.25 -23.30 -6.92
N ALA A 49 0.70 -22.32 -6.13
CA ALA A 49 0.85 -22.46 -4.69
C ALA A 49 -0.53 -22.62 -4.02
N LEU A 50 -1.53 -21.83 -4.44
CA LEU A 50 -2.90 -21.94 -3.90
C LEU A 50 -3.51 -23.33 -4.16
N GLU A 51 -3.37 -23.88 -5.37
CA GLU A 51 -3.86 -25.23 -5.69
C GLU A 51 -3.17 -26.28 -4.82
N THR A 52 -1.88 -26.11 -4.56
CA THR A 52 -1.11 -27.00 -3.65
C THR A 52 -1.66 -26.95 -2.23
N CYS A 53 -1.87 -25.75 -1.66
CA CYS A 53 -2.45 -25.58 -0.33
C CYS A 53 -3.85 -26.21 -0.21
N LEU A 54 -4.70 -26.05 -1.22
CA LEU A 54 -6.03 -26.67 -1.26
C LEU A 54 -5.95 -28.20 -1.28
N LEU A 55 -5.02 -28.79 -2.07
CA LEU A 55 -4.85 -30.24 -2.18
C LEU A 55 -4.30 -30.89 -0.91
N GLU A 56 -3.40 -30.19 -0.21
CA GLU A 56 -2.84 -30.61 1.08
C GLU A 56 -3.92 -30.55 2.16
N HIS A 57 -4.69 -29.45 2.22
CA HIS A 57 -5.78 -29.29 3.17
C HIS A 57 -6.86 -30.37 2.98
N ASP A 58 -7.34 -30.60 1.75
CA ASP A 58 -8.32 -31.66 1.44
C ASP A 58 -7.81 -33.06 1.82
N GLY A 59 -6.51 -33.33 1.60
CA GLY A 59 -5.88 -34.58 2.05
C GLY A 59 -5.94 -34.76 3.57
N SER A 60 -5.67 -33.69 4.32
CA SER A 60 -5.73 -33.69 5.79
C SER A 60 -7.17 -33.88 6.32
N VAL A 61 -8.17 -33.27 5.68
CA VAL A 61 -9.59 -33.40 6.04
C VAL A 61 -10.08 -34.83 5.77
N GLN A 62 -9.72 -35.42 4.63
CA GLN A 62 -10.09 -36.82 4.33
C GLN A 62 -9.42 -37.84 5.26
N GLU A 63 -8.27 -37.51 5.87
CA GLU A 63 -7.64 -38.33 6.90
C GLU A 63 -8.29 -38.15 8.28
N SER A 64 -8.72 -36.93 8.63
CA SER A 64 -9.39 -36.63 9.89
C SER A 64 -10.83 -37.16 9.93
N GLU A 65 -11.59 -37.12 8.83
CA GLU A 65 -12.94 -37.71 8.72
C GLU A 65 -12.95 -39.23 8.94
N LYS A 66 -11.82 -39.92 8.76
CA LYS A 66 -11.66 -41.35 9.10
C LYS A 66 -11.52 -41.58 10.62
N ARG A 67 -11.38 -40.54 11.44
CA ARG A 67 -11.33 -40.54 12.92
C ARG A 67 -12.37 -39.55 13.47
N PRO A 68 -13.62 -39.99 13.72
CA PRO A 68 -14.78 -39.10 13.88
C PRO A 68 -14.92 -38.44 15.26
N GLU A 69 -13.84 -37.99 15.90
CA GLU A 69 -13.90 -37.48 17.29
C GLU A 69 -13.98 -35.95 17.43
N PHE A 70 -13.96 -35.15 16.36
CA PHE A 70 -14.05 -33.68 16.46
C PHE A 70 -14.99 -33.03 15.43
N GLU A 71 -15.90 -32.18 15.92
CA GLU A 71 -16.77 -31.29 15.14
C GLU A 71 -15.94 -30.11 14.57
N GLU A 72 -15.33 -30.29 13.40
CA GLU A 72 -14.58 -29.23 12.69
C GLU A 72 -15.07 -29.00 11.24
N SER A 73 -16.38 -29.17 10.97
CA SER A 73 -16.92 -29.12 9.60
C SER A 73 -17.03 -27.72 8.98
N ALA A 74 -16.83 -26.63 9.74
CA ALA A 74 -16.98 -25.25 9.23
C ALA A 74 -15.70 -24.70 8.57
N LYS A 75 -14.52 -24.94 9.17
CA LYS A 75 -13.22 -24.43 8.69
C LYS A 75 -12.85 -24.85 7.25
N PRO A 76 -13.12 -26.09 6.80
CA PRO A 76 -12.79 -26.50 5.43
C PRO A 76 -13.60 -25.74 4.38
N ARG A 77 -14.81 -25.29 4.73
CA ARG A 77 -15.70 -24.56 3.82
C ARG A 77 -15.27 -23.10 3.67
N GLU A 78 -14.92 -22.45 4.78
CA GLU A 78 -14.42 -21.07 4.79
C GLU A 78 -13.15 -20.93 3.94
N PHE A 79 -12.19 -21.85 4.08
CA PHE A 79 -10.96 -21.82 3.27
C PHE A 79 -11.27 -21.90 1.76
N VAL A 80 -12.19 -22.78 1.35
CA VAL A 80 -12.56 -22.94 -0.06
C VAL A 80 -13.29 -21.70 -0.60
N GLU A 81 -14.19 -21.09 0.19
CA GLU A 81 -14.91 -19.86 -0.18
C GLU A 81 -13.94 -18.66 -0.32
N SER A 82 -12.98 -18.55 0.59
CA SER A 82 -11.89 -17.59 0.55
C SER A 82 -10.97 -17.79 -0.67
N ALA A 83 -10.58 -19.03 -0.96
CA ALA A 83 -9.79 -19.37 -2.14
C ALA A 83 -10.54 -19.09 -3.45
N MET A 84 -11.86 -19.26 -3.48
CA MET A 84 -12.71 -18.90 -4.61
C MET A 84 -12.64 -17.40 -4.92
N ALA A 85 -12.68 -16.54 -3.89
CA ALA A 85 -12.57 -15.10 -4.05
C ALA A 85 -11.25 -14.72 -4.72
N TYR A 86 -10.13 -15.19 -4.16
CA TYR A 86 -8.80 -14.89 -4.70
C TYR A 86 -8.59 -15.44 -6.11
N LEU A 87 -8.97 -16.71 -6.36
CA LEU A 87 -8.88 -17.31 -7.68
C LEU A 87 -9.66 -16.48 -8.72
N GLY A 88 -10.90 -16.10 -8.42
CA GLY A 88 -11.69 -15.28 -9.34
C GLY A 88 -11.09 -13.90 -9.60
N GLU A 89 -10.57 -13.26 -8.55
CA GLU A 89 -9.88 -11.97 -8.62
C GLU A 89 -8.57 -12.01 -9.43
N VAL A 90 -7.85 -13.14 -9.45
CA VAL A 90 -6.70 -13.36 -10.34
C VAL A 90 -7.15 -13.60 -11.78
N LEU A 91 -8.19 -14.42 -12.00
CA LEU A 91 -8.72 -14.68 -13.35
C LEU A 91 -9.25 -13.40 -14.02
N LEU A 92 -9.92 -12.53 -13.25
CA LEU A 92 -10.34 -11.20 -13.69
C LEU A 92 -9.15 -10.31 -14.05
N GLY A 93 -8.04 -10.39 -13.29
CA GLY A 93 -6.80 -9.69 -13.62
C GLY A 93 -6.18 -10.15 -14.95
N VAL A 94 -6.39 -11.40 -15.34
CA VAL A 94 -5.87 -11.96 -16.61
C VAL A 94 -6.75 -11.61 -17.79
N ALA A 95 -8.07 -11.79 -17.66
CA ALA A 95 -9.00 -11.75 -18.78
C ALA A 95 -9.94 -10.53 -18.79
N GLY A 96 -9.84 -9.63 -17.81
CA GLY A 96 -10.78 -8.53 -17.63
C GLY A 96 -12.19 -9.03 -17.33
N GLY A 97 -13.19 -8.21 -17.65
CA GLY A 97 -14.59 -8.48 -17.40
C GLY A 97 -15.00 -8.22 -15.95
N ALA A 98 -15.96 -8.97 -15.42
CA ALA A 98 -16.58 -8.68 -14.14
C ALA A 98 -16.99 -9.95 -13.39
N TRP A 99 -17.25 -9.82 -12.09
CA TRP A 99 -18.01 -10.83 -11.37
C TRP A 99 -19.44 -10.90 -11.90
N GLY A 100 -19.97 -12.12 -11.97
CA GLY A 100 -21.35 -12.40 -12.31
C GLY A 100 -21.93 -13.47 -11.39
N TRP A 101 -23.22 -13.72 -11.55
CA TRP A 101 -23.92 -14.77 -10.81
C TRP A 101 -24.53 -15.81 -11.74
N HIS A 102 -24.19 -17.07 -11.54
CA HIS A 102 -24.80 -18.17 -12.26
C HIS A 102 -25.90 -18.80 -11.42
N ALA A 103 -27.15 -18.65 -11.88
CA ALA A 103 -28.36 -19.04 -11.14
C ALA A 103 -28.65 -20.55 -11.09
N ARG A 104 -27.79 -21.41 -11.66
CA ARG A 104 -27.96 -22.86 -11.49
C ARG A 104 -27.54 -23.23 -10.06
N PRO A 105 -28.42 -23.87 -9.27
CA PRO A 105 -28.09 -24.26 -7.89
C PRO A 105 -26.87 -25.20 -7.82
N VAL A 106 -26.06 -25.03 -6.78
CA VAL A 106 -24.91 -25.89 -6.46
C VAL A 106 -25.08 -26.36 -5.01
N GLY A 107 -25.39 -27.65 -4.84
CA GLY A 107 -25.78 -28.18 -3.52
C GLY A 107 -27.05 -27.51 -3.01
N GLU A 108 -26.97 -26.90 -1.82
CA GLU A 108 -28.06 -26.16 -1.18
C GLU A 108 -28.09 -24.67 -1.56
N LEU A 109 -27.08 -24.16 -2.27
CA LEU A 109 -26.97 -22.74 -2.63
C LEU A 109 -27.82 -22.41 -3.87
N PRO A 110 -28.50 -21.23 -3.90
CA PRO A 110 -29.36 -20.80 -5.01
C PRO A 110 -28.60 -20.42 -6.29
N GLY A 111 -27.27 -20.58 -6.32
CA GLY A 111 -26.39 -20.30 -7.43
C GLY A 111 -24.95 -20.26 -6.97
N GLN A 112 -24.06 -19.69 -7.79
CA GLN A 112 -22.67 -19.45 -7.44
C GLN A 112 -22.11 -18.22 -8.17
N PRO A 113 -21.12 -17.53 -7.59
CA PRO A 113 -20.40 -16.48 -8.29
C PRO A 113 -19.55 -17.07 -9.43
N VAL A 114 -19.42 -16.31 -10.51
CA VAL A 114 -18.62 -16.66 -11.69
C VAL A 114 -17.80 -15.46 -12.15
N VAL A 115 -16.66 -15.73 -12.75
CA VAL A 115 -15.87 -14.74 -13.49
C VAL A 115 -16.41 -14.71 -14.91
N CYS A 116 -16.92 -13.56 -15.34
CA CYS A 116 -17.29 -13.31 -16.72
C CYS A 116 -16.12 -12.58 -17.39
N PRO A 117 -15.31 -13.23 -18.25
CA PRO A 117 -14.19 -12.56 -18.94
C PRO A 117 -14.66 -11.38 -19.79
N ASP A 118 -13.74 -10.52 -20.20
CA ASP A 118 -14.03 -9.39 -21.08
C ASP A 118 -14.90 -9.84 -22.28
N PRO A 119 -16.07 -9.22 -22.53
CA PRO A 119 -16.98 -9.62 -23.59
C PRO A 119 -16.33 -9.72 -24.98
N ASP A 120 -15.29 -8.94 -25.25
CA ASP A 120 -14.54 -8.96 -26.51
C ASP A 120 -13.79 -10.28 -26.75
N LEU A 121 -13.53 -11.07 -25.69
CA LEU A 121 -12.92 -12.39 -25.79
C LEU A 121 -13.91 -13.49 -26.22
N GLY A 122 -15.22 -13.23 -26.12
CA GLY A 122 -16.27 -14.19 -26.51
C GLY A 122 -16.24 -15.51 -25.71
N LEU A 123 -15.68 -15.50 -24.50
CA LEU A 123 -15.52 -16.68 -23.66
C LEU A 123 -16.73 -16.92 -22.76
N SER A 124 -16.98 -18.19 -22.43
CA SER A 124 -17.96 -18.56 -21.40
C SER A 124 -17.48 -18.15 -20.00
N PRO A 125 -18.39 -17.82 -19.07
CA PRO A 125 -18.03 -17.57 -17.68
C PRO A 125 -17.31 -18.76 -17.04
N VAL A 126 -16.31 -18.47 -16.21
CA VAL A 126 -15.55 -19.44 -15.43
C VAL A 126 -16.14 -19.46 -14.01
N ALA A 127 -16.50 -20.64 -13.52
CA ALA A 127 -17.00 -20.80 -12.15
C ALA A 127 -15.86 -21.28 -11.24
N PRO A 128 -15.28 -20.42 -10.38
CA PRO A 128 -14.08 -20.80 -9.63
C PRO A 128 -14.33 -21.98 -8.67
N MET A 129 -15.53 -22.11 -8.08
CA MET A 129 -15.89 -23.30 -7.29
C MET A 129 -15.82 -24.61 -8.08
N LEU A 130 -16.25 -24.60 -9.34
CA LEU A 130 -16.20 -25.82 -10.16
C LEU A 130 -14.76 -26.16 -10.54
N LEU A 131 -13.92 -25.13 -10.74
CA LEU A 131 -12.49 -25.31 -11.00
C LEU A 131 -11.78 -25.87 -9.76
N ILE A 132 -12.03 -25.32 -8.57
CA ILE A 132 -11.52 -25.86 -7.29
C ILE A 132 -12.01 -27.29 -7.08
N SER A 133 -13.31 -27.56 -7.25
CA SER A 133 -13.89 -28.90 -7.09
C SER A 133 -13.28 -29.91 -8.05
N TYR A 134 -13.00 -29.50 -9.29
CA TYR A 134 -12.30 -30.32 -10.28
C TYR A 134 -10.85 -30.61 -9.84
N ALA A 135 -10.11 -29.57 -9.43
CA ALA A 135 -8.73 -29.69 -8.96
C ALA A 135 -8.63 -30.67 -7.77
N LEU A 136 -9.49 -30.52 -6.75
CA LEU A 136 -9.53 -31.40 -5.58
C LEU A 136 -9.90 -32.85 -5.93
N ARG A 137 -10.86 -33.05 -6.84
CA ARG A 137 -11.32 -34.39 -7.24
C ARG A 137 -10.30 -35.14 -8.09
N VAL A 138 -9.68 -34.46 -9.05
CA VAL A 138 -8.75 -35.08 -10.01
C VAL A 138 -7.32 -35.07 -9.46
N ARG A 139 -7.01 -34.14 -8.56
CA ARG A 139 -5.70 -33.93 -7.93
C ARG A 139 -4.60 -33.65 -8.96
N THR A 140 -4.91 -32.78 -9.91
CA THR A 140 -4.00 -32.39 -11.01
C THR A 140 -2.75 -31.66 -10.52
N GLY A 141 -2.93 -30.69 -9.61
CA GLY A 141 -1.88 -29.73 -9.24
C GLY A 141 -1.58 -28.69 -10.33
N THR A 142 -2.37 -28.66 -11.40
CA THR A 142 -2.17 -27.80 -12.58
C THR A 142 -3.47 -27.18 -13.11
N ALA A 143 -4.63 -27.45 -12.51
CA ALA A 143 -5.92 -27.01 -13.04
C ALA A 143 -6.02 -25.48 -13.14
N PHE A 144 -5.51 -24.76 -12.14
CA PHE A 144 -5.57 -23.30 -12.13
C PHE A 144 -4.60 -22.69 -13.14
N ALA A 145 -3.41 -23.27 -13.28
CA ALA A 145 -2.43 -22.85 -14.27
C ALA A 145 -2.93 -23.08 -15.71
N GLU A 146 -3.56 -24.23 -15.97
CA GLU A 146 -4.15 -24.57 -17.28
C GLU A 146 -5.27 -23.60 -17.67
N GLU A 147 -6.17 -23.29 -16.73
CA GLU A 147 -7.26 -22.34 -17.00
C GLU A 147 -6.73 -20.92 -17.21
N THR A 148 -5.72 -20.50 -16.45
CA THR A 148 -5.09 -19.19 -16.61
C THR A 148 -4.37 -19.08 -17.95
N GLU A 149 -3.68 -20.14 -18.37
CA GLU A 149 -3.04 -20.21 -19.69
C GLU A 149 -4.06 -20.15 -20.83
N ARG A 150 -5.21 -20.82 -20.69
CA ARG A 150 -6.33 -20.73 -21.65
C ARG A 150 -6.81 -19.29 -21.82
N LEU A 151 -7.00 -18.56 -20.72
CA LEU A 151 -7.42 -17.16 -20.75
C LEU A 151 -6.35 -16.26 -21.38
N ARG A 152 -5.08 -16.44 -21.00
CA ARG A 152 -3.95 -15.68 -21.53
C ARG A 152 -3.78 -15.86 -23.03
N GLN A 153 -3.99 -17.08 -23.53
CA GLN A 153 -3.96 -17.37 -24.98
C GLN A 153 -5.07 -16.63 -25.72
N ALA A 154 -6.28 -16.56 -25.17
CA ALA A 154 -7.38 -15.80 -25.77
C ALA A 154 -7.08 -14.29 -25.82
N VAL A 155 -6.54 -13.73 -24.72
CA VAL A 155 -6.08 -12.33 -24.67
C VAL A 155 -4.99 -12.07 -25.70
N THR A 156 -3.99 -12.94 -25.78
CA THR A 156 -2.89 -12.82 -26.76
C THR A 156 -3.41 -12.86 -28.20
N ALA A 157 -4.34 -13.76 -28.50
CA ALA A 157 -4.96 -13.84 -29.83
C ALA A 157 -5.70 -12.54 -30.18
N ARG A 158 -6.46 -11.99 -29.22
CA ARG A 158 -7.19 -10.73 -29.41
C ARG A 158 -6.24 -9.53 -29.61
N GLN A 159 -5.13 -9.47 -28.88
CA GLN A 159 -4.09 -8.45 -29.05
C GLN A 159 -3.40 -8.52 -30.41
N GLN A 160 -3.24 -9.72 -30.98
CA GLN A 160 -2.70 -9.90 -32.32
C GLN A 160 -3.67 -9.41 -33.41
N GLU A 161 -4.97 -9.59 -33.19
CA GLU A 161 -6.02 -9.07 -34.09
C GLU A 161 -6.16 -7.55 -34.00
N ILE A 162 -6.06 -6.99 -32.80
CA ILE A 162 -6.21 -5.56 -32.52
C ILE A 162 -4.99 -5.08 -31.72
N PRO A 163 -3.92 -4.63 -32.39
CA PRO A 163 -2.75 -4.08 -31.71
C PRO A 163 -3.13 -2.95 -30.76
N GLY A 164 -2.69 -3.06 -29.51
CA GLY A 164 -3.00 -2.08 -28.45
C GLY A 164 -4.29 -2.34 -27.68
N TRP A 165 -5.11 -3.32 -28.06
CA TRP A 165 -6.24 -3.77 -27.24
C TRP A 165 -5.74 -4.41 -25.94
N GLN A 166 -6.48 -4.21 -24.85
CA GLN A 166 -6.22 -4.83 -23.55
C GLN A 166 -7.57 -5.23 -22.94
N PRO A 167 -7.64 -6.35 -22.21
CA PRO A 167 -8.83 -6.69 -21.46
C PRO A 167 -9.10 -5.63 -20.39
N VAL A 168 -10.37 -5.27 -20.21
CA VAL A 168 -10.79 -4.26 -19.22
C VAL A 168 -11.56 -4.97 -18.11
N LYS A 169 -11.03 -4.90 -16.89
CA LYS A 169 -11.71 -5.36 -15.68
C LYS A 169 -12.67 -4.27 -15.16
N GLU A 170 -13.91 -4.63 -14.89
CA GLU A 170 -14.83 -3.82 -14.09
C GLU A 170 -14.32 -3.74 -12.65
N HIS A 171 -14.30 -2.54 -12.07
CA HIS A 171 -13.79 -2.31 -10.72
C HIS A 171 -14.53 -3.19 -9.72
N THR A 172 -13.78 -4.01 -8.96
CA THR A 172 -14.32 -4.73 -7.81
C THR A 172 -14.33 -3.78 -6.59
N PRO A 173 -15.51 -3.37 -6.08
CA PRO A 173 -15.61 -2.49 -4.92
C PRO A 173 -14.81 -3.00 -3.72
N HIS A 174 -14.12 -2.09 -3.03
CA HIS A 174 -13.31 -2.35 -1.82
C HIS A 174 -12.15 -3.36 -1.96
N VAL A 175 -12.00 -3.98 -3.14
CA VAL A 175 -10.86 -4.81 -3.49
C VAL A 175 -9.90 -4.02 -4.34
N ASP A 176 -10.34 -3.48 -5.48
CA ASP A 176 -9.46 -2.82 -6.43
C ASP A 176 -9.07 -1.40 -5.98
N PRO A 177 -7.83 -0.97 -6.29
CA PRO A 177 -7.41 0.40 -6.10
C PRO A 177 -8.40 1.41 -6.69
N ARG A 178 -8.61 2.51 -5.96
CA ARG A 178 -9.42 3.67 -6.30
C ARG A 178 -8.58 4.95 -6.10
N LEU A 179 -9.09 6.06 -6.60
CA LEU A 179 -8.48 7.35 -6.33
C LEU A 179 -8.81 7.81 -4.90
N PRO A 180 -7.88 8.52 -4.22
CA PRO A 180 -8.20 9.26 -3.00
C PRO A 180 -9.38 10.22 -3.21
N LEU A 181 -10.11 10.48 -2.13
CA LEU A 181 -11.14 11.53 -2.15
C LEU A 181 -10.51 12.90 -2.46
N PRO A 182 -11.25 13.81 -3.12
CA PRO A 182 -10.80 15.18 -3.32
C PRO A 182 -10.42 15.85 -2.00
N GLU A 183 -9.47 16.79 -2.04
CA GLU A 183 -9.09 17.55 -0.86
C GLU A 183 -10.27 18.34 -0.30
N ASP A 184 -10.47 18.24 1.01
CA ASP A 184 -11.46 19.00 1.74
C ASP A 184 -10.80 20.11 2.58
N PRO A 185 -11.25 21.38 2.48
CA PRO A 185 -10.67 22.49 3.24
C PRO A 185 -10.70 22.31 4.76
N VAL A 186 -11.70 21.58 5.29
CA VAL A 186 -11.80 21.26 6.72
C VAL A 186 -10.65 20.35 7.12
N LEU A 187 -10.39 19.30 6.33
CA LEU A 187 -9.27 18.40 6.57
C LEU A 187 -7.93 19.11 6.42
N THR A 188 -7.76 19.93 5.38
CA THR A 188 -6.52 20.68 5.15
C THR A 188 -6.22 21.61 6.33
N ALA A 189 -7.21 22.37 6.80
CA ALA A 189 -7.05 23.23 7.98
C ALA A 189 -6.78 22.40 9.25
N TRP A 190 -7.47 21.26 9.41
CA TRP A 190 -7.28 20.36 10.54
C TRP A 190 -5.84 19.83 10.60
N LEU A 191 -5.31 19.32 9.49
CA LEU A 191 -3.94 18.82 9.39
C LEU A 191 -2.89 19.92 9.64
N ALA A 192 -3.09 21.10 9.08
CA ALA A 192 -2.16 22.23 9.26
C ALA A 192 -2.04 22.66 10.73
N GLU A 193 -3.17 22.84 11.41
CA GLU A 193 -3.20 23.20 12.84
C GLU A 193 -2.46 22.17 13.71
N ARG A 194 -2.68 20.87 13.45
CA ARG A 194 -2.03 19.78 14.18
C ARG A 194 -0.52 19.73 13.92
N LYS A 195 -0.10 19.92 12.67
CA LYS A 195 1.32 19.99 12.30
C LYS A 195 2.04 21.13 13.01
N GLU A 196 1.41 22.30 13.11
CA GLU A 196 1.96 23.46 13.84
C GLU A 196 2.01 23.25 15.35
N ALA A 197 1.00 22.59 15.92
CA ALA A 197 0.91 22.30 17.36
C ALA A 197 1.79 21.13 17.83
N LEU A 198 2.41 20.39 16.90
CA LEU A 198 3.08 19.11 17.18
C LEU A 198 4.09 19.20 18.33
N SER A 199 5.03 20.15 18.26
CA SER A 199 6.10 20.25 19.25
C SER A 199 5.55 20.44 20.68
N GLY A 200 4.55 21.31 20.84
CA GLY A 200 3.92 21.55 22.14
C GLY A 200 3.08 20.35 22.61
N TRP A 201 2.36 19.70 21.70
CA TRP A 201 1.57 18.51 22.02
C TRP A 201 2.45 17.34 22.45
N VAL A 202 3.58 17.13 21.78
CA VAL A 202 4.55 16.09 22.13
C VAL A 202 5.18 16.33 23.50
N GLU A 203 5.50 17.58 23.83
CA GLU A 203 6.02 17.93 25.16
C GLU A 203 5.02 17.56 26.26
N ASP A 204 3.72 17.84 26.06
CA ASP A 204 2.64 17.46 26.98
C ASP A 204 2.44 15.93 27.04
N ALA A 205 2.33 15.28 25.89
CA ALA A 205 1.97 13.87 25.78
C ALA A 205 3.13 12.91 26.14
N PHE A 206 4.37 13.23 25.74
CA PHE A 206 5.54 12.35 25.90
C PHE A 206 6.56 12.87 26.93
N ALA A 207 6.24 13.93 27.67
CA ALA A 207 7.13 14.58 28.64
C ALA A 207 8.52 14.94 28.05
N GLY A 208 8.55 15.35 26.78
CA GLY A 208 9.77 15.76 26.06
C GLY A 208 10.78 14.63 25.80
N ALA A 209 10.40 13.36 25.95
CA ALA A 209 11.27 12.24 25.59
C ALA A 209 11.55 12.24 24.06
N TRP A 210 12.80 11.98 23.66
CA TRP A 210 13.27 11.78 22.25
C TRP A 210 12.62 10.54 21.59
N ARG A 211 11.29 10.47 21.54
CA ARG A 211 10.54 9.25 21.19
C ARG A 211 9.43 9.49 20.17
N TRP A 212 9.27 10.70 19.66
CA TRP A 212 8.22 11.05 18.72
C TRP A 212 8.80 11.09 17.29
N ASN A 213 9.19 9.93 16.78
CA ASN A 213 9.72 9.80 15.41
C ASN A 213 8.73 9.14 14.45
N PHE A 214 7.46 9.01 14.87
CA PHE A 214 6.41 8.27 14.15
C PHE A 214 6.75 6.79 13.89
N HIS A 215 7.68 6.19 14.64
CA HIS A 215 7.93 4.76 14.57
C HIS A 215 6.77 3.98 15.21
N PRO A 216 6.40 2.79 14.69
CA PRO A 216 5.32 1.96 15.26
C PRO A 216 5.47 1.66 16.76
N ASP A 217 6.70 1.48 17.25
CA ASP A 217 6.96 1.24 18.69
C ASP A 217 6.53 2.39 19.61
N THR A 218 6.25 3.58 19.06
CA THR A 218 5.78 4.74 19.82
C THR A 218 4.29 4.64 20.16
N LEU A 219 3.55 3.73 19.51
CA LEU A 219 2.12 3.53 19.74
C LEU A 219 1.81 2.91 21.10
N ASP A 220 2.65 2.00 21.60
CA ASP A 220 2.53 1.45 22.96
C ASP A 220 2.60 2.55 24.02
N TRP A 221 3.41 3.58 23.76
CA TRP A 221 3.50 4.77 24.61
C TRP A 221 2.28 5.65 24.52
N LEU A 222 1.79 5.93 23.31
CA LEU A 222 0.55 6.68 23.11
C LEU A 222 -0.61 6.02 23.84
N GLU A 223 -0.75 4.70 23.71
CA GLU A 223 -1.75 3.89 24.39
C GLU A 223 -1.66 4.06 25.92
N ALA A 224 -0.45 3.95 26.50
CA ALA A 224 -0.25 4.11 27.93
C ALA A 224 -0.67 5.51 28.43
N VAL A 225 -0.37 6.56 27.67
CA VAL A 225 -0.74 7.94 28.03
C VAL A 225 -2.25 8.16 27.95
N VAL A 226 -2.92 7.61 26.92
CA VAL A 226 -4.38 7.69 26.78
C VAL A 226 -5.08 6.98 27.95
N LYS A 227 -4.66 5.76 28.27
CA LYS A 227 -5.19 4.98 29.41
C LYS A 227 -4.88 5.60 30.78
N GLN A 228 -3.82 6.41 30.88
CA GLN A 228 -3.53 7.17 32.10
C GLN A 228 -4.43 8.39 32.24
N ARG A 229 -4.81 9.03 31.14
CA ARG A 229 -5.56 10.30 31.13
C ARG A 229 -7.08 10.10 31.23
N PHE A 230 -7.60 8.99 30.70
CA PHE A 230 -9.03 8.69 30.69
C PHE A 230 -9.29 7.33 31.32
N ALA A 231 -10.20 7.29 32.30
CA ALA A 231 -10.58 6.04 32.96
C ALA A 231 -11.76 5.34 32.26
N THR A 232 -12.60 6.10 31.56
CA THR A 232 -13.78 5.56 30.86
C THR A 232 -13.97 6.16 29.48
N VAL A 233 -14.75 5.47 28.65
CA VAL A 233 -15.14 5.92 27.30
C VAL A 233 -15.91 7.24 27.36
N GLU A 234 -16.75 7.46 28.38
CA GLU A 234 -17.51 8.71 28.52
C GLU A 234 -16.62 9.91 28.78
N GLU A 235 -15.55 9.74 29.58
CA GLU A 235 -14.55 10.80 29.81
C GLU A 235 -13.81 11.15 28.51
N PHE A 236 -13.45 10.13 27.72
CA PHE A 236 -12.82 10.32 26.42
C PHE A 236 -13.76 10.99 25.41
N ASP A 237 -15.01 10.52 25.29
CA ASP A 237 -16.01 11.06 24.37
C ASP A 237 -16.34 12.53 24.72
N ALA A 238 -16.31 12.91 26.00
CA ALA A 238 -16.48 14.30 26.44
C ALA A 238 -15.28 15.19 26.08
N ALA A 239 -14.07 14.62 26.03
CA ALA A 239 -12.82 15.31 25.69
C ALA A 239 -12.44 15.20 24.20
N ARG A 240 -13.31 14.64 23.34
CA ARG A 240 -13.00 14.30 21.95
C ARG A 240 -12.42 15.46 21.13
N ASP A 241 -12.88 16.68 21.38
CA ASP A 241 -12.47 17.87 20.64
C ASP A 241 -11.34 18.64 21.36
N GLU A 242 -10.85 18.14 22.49
CA GLU A 242 -9.73 18.75 23.21
C GLU A 242 -8.40 18.55 22.47
N PRO A 243 -7.43 19.48 22.62
CA PRO A 243 -6.15 19.43 21.91
C PRO A 243 -5.38 18.12 22.09
N PHE A 244 -5.48 17.50 23.28
CA PHE A 244 -4.80 16.23 23.52
C PHE A 244 -5.35 15.10 22.64
N VAL A 245 -6.67 14.90 22.63
CA VAL A 245 -7.30 13.80 21.86
C VAL A 245 -7.13 14.04 20.36
N GLN A 246 -7.28 15.28 19.90
CA GLN A 246 -7.09 15.64 18.51
C GLN A 246 -5.64 15.42 18.04
N GLY A 247 -4.65 15.76 18.87
CA GLY A 247 -3.24 15.47 18.60
C GLY A 247 -2.93 13.97 18.63
N ALA A 248 -3.56 13.19 19.52
CA ALA A 248 -3.41 11.73 19.55
C ALA A 248 -3.98 11.08 18.28
N CYS A 249 -5.15 11.53 17.81
CA CYS A 249 -5.77 11.08 16.57
C CYS A 249 -4.83 11.33 15.38
N TRP A 250 -4.30 12.55 15.30
CA TRP A 250 -3.36 12.93 14.26
C TRP A 250 -2.07 12.13 14.32
N TYR A 251 -1.50 11.94 15.51
CA TYR A 251 -0.26 11.19 15.68
C TYR A 251 -0.42 9.73 15.22
N LEU A 252 -1.48 9.04 15.63
CA LEU A 252 -1.78 7.67 15.19
C LEU A 252 -1.93 7.60 13.67
N GLY A 253 -2.73 8.48 13.07
CA GLY A 253 -2.89 8.52 11.62
C GLY A 253 -1.59 8.85 10.87
N GLU A 254 -0.73 9.70 11.42
CA GLU A 254 0.60 9.98 10.85
C GLU A 254 1.57 8.81 10.97
N VAL A 255 1.49 7.99 12.03
CA VAL A 255 2.23 6.72 12.12
C VAL A 255 1.77 5.78 11.03
N ILE A 256 0.45 5.62 10.83
CA ILE A 256 -0.11 4.78 9.77
C ILE A 256 0.33 5.32 8.40
N ARG A 257 0.14 6.61 8.12
CA ARG A 257 0.55 7.25 6.86
C ARG A 257 2.02 6.99 6.56
N ARG A 258 2.92 7.33 7.48
CA ARG A 258 4.37 7.27 7.21
C ARG A 258 4.94 5.86 7.14
N ASN A 259 4.33 4.89 7.82
CA ASN A 259 4.83 3.51 7.83
C ASN A 259 4.16 2.61 6.81
N LYS A 260 2.94 2.94 6.39
CA LYS A 260 2.13 2.09 5.52
C LYS A 260 1.71 2.79 4.24
N GLY A 261 1.98 4.07 4.02
CA GLY A 261 1.53 4.78 2.81
C GLY A 261 -0.01 4.82 2.76
N ALA A 262 -0.61 5.41 3.78
CA ALA A 262 -2.05 5.70 3.84
C ALA A 262 -2.29 7.19 3.65
N VAL A 263 -3.45 7.57 3.14
CA VAL A 263 -3.83 8.97 2.93
C VAL A 263 -4.87 9.40 3.96
N TRP A 264 -4.77 10.64 4.42
CA TRP A 264 -5.84 11.28 5.18
C TRP A 264 -7.03 11.60 4.27
N GLN A 265 -8.23 11.28 4.72
CA GLN A 265 -9.48 11.53 4.03
C GLN A 265 -10.53 12.12 4.99
N TYR A 266 -11.52 12.78 4.40
CA TYR A 266 -12.64 13.38 5.11
C TYR A 266 -13.87 13.37 4.21
N ILE A 267 -15.02 13.03 4.80
CA ILE A 267 -16.30 13.00 4.10
C ILE A 267 -17.20 14.05 4.74
N PRO A 268 -17.54 15.14 4.02
CA PRO A 268 -18.42 16.17 4.57
C PRO A 268 -19.85 15.65 4.70
N PHE A 269 -20.63 16.26 5.60
CA PHE A 269 -22.05 15.97 5.70
C PHE A 269 -22.80 16.41 4.44
N ASP A 270 -23.58 15.49 3.89
CA ASP A 270 -24.51 15.74 2.78
C ASP A 270 -25.96 15.60 3.29
N PRO A 271 -26.75 16.69 3.29
CA PRO A 271 -28.15 16.64 3.74
C PRO A 271 -29.05 15.75 2.87
N ASP A 272 -28.63 15.44 1.65
CA ASP A 272 -29.37 14.62 0.71
C ASP A 272 -28.94 13.14 0.75
N ALA A 273 -27.93 12.79 1.56
CA ALA A 273 -27.48 11.41 1.73
C ALA A 273 -28.52 10.54 2.43
N GLU A 274 -28.74 9.33 1.90
CA GLU A 274 -29.59 8.33 2.54
C GLU A 274 -29.05 7.94 3.93
N PRO A 275 -29.90 7.53 4.88
CA PRO A 275 -29.45 7.05 6.18
C PRO A 275 -28.37 5.97 6.05
N ARG A 276 -27.28 6.13 6.80
CA ARG A 276 -26.09 5.25 6.83
C ARG A 276 -25.22 5.28 5.55
N ALA A 277 -25.63 5.97 4.50
CA ALA A 277 -24.75 6.22 3.35
C ALA A 277 -23.58 7.14 3.75
N LEU A 278 -22.51 7.15 2.95
CA LEU A 278 -21.43 8.12 3.11
C LEU A 278 -22.01 9.55 3.01
N GLY A 279 -21.57 10.45 3.88
CA GLY A 279 -22.13 11.81 3.99
C GLY A 279 -23.35 11.90 4.92
N SER A 280 -23.93 10.78 5.35
CA SER A 280 -24.98 10.77 6.38
C SER A 280 -24.39 10.84 7.78
N ARG A 281 -25.05 11.54 8.72
CA ARG A 281 -24.64 11.57 10.14
C ARG A 281 -24.78 10.23 10.86
N GLU A 282 -25.53 9.29 10.29
CA GLU A 282 -25.61 7.92 10.82
C GLU A 282 -24.39 7.07 10.41
N ASN A 283 -23.58 7.57 9.48
CA ASN A 283 -22.36 6.90 9.04
C ASN A 283 -21.17 7.38 9.88
N VAL A 284 -20.41 6.42 10.42
CA VAL A 284 -19.28 6.69 11.34
C VAL A 284 -18.12 7.44 10.69
N TRP A 285 -18.01 7.42 9.36
CA TRP A 285 -16.94 8.07 8.59
C TRP A 285 -17.25 9.53 8.23
N THR A 286 -18.50 9.97 8.43
CA THR A 286 -18.94 11.33 8.08
C THR A 286 -18.49 12.35 9.12
N GLU A 287 -17.99 13.49 8.67
CA GLU A 287 -17.51 14.61 9.50
C GLU A 287 -16.35 14.25 10.46
N VAL A 288 -15.62 13.16 10.20
CA VAL A 288 -14.46 12.73 11.00
C VAL A 288 -13.24 12.48 10.10
N PRO A 289 -12.06 13.03 10.41
CA PRO A 289 -10.82 12.68 9.70
C PRO A 289 -10.46 11.20 9.90
N PHE A 290 -10.13 10.52 8.81
CA PHE A 290 -9.73 9.11 8.83
C PHE A 290 -8.54 8.85 7.90
N VAL A 291 -7.88 7.71 8.07
CA VAL A 291 -6.80 7.25 7.19
C VAL A 291 -7.27 6.04 6.38
N ASP A 292 -6.86 6.00 5.11
CA ASP A 292 -7.29 4.98 4.14
C ASP A 292 -6.18 4.69 3.12
N GLN A 293 -6.22 3.53 2.47
CA GLN A 293 -5.29 3.10 1.42
C GLN A 293 -6.04 2.86 0.10
N PRO A 294 -6.61 3.92 -0.49
CA PRO A 294 -7.45 3.79 -1.68
C PRO A 294 -6.67 3.23 -2.86
N ASP A 295 -5.38 3.55 -2.98
CA ASP A 295 -4.48 3.13 -4.05
C ASP A 295 -3.97 1.69 -3.93
N LYS A 296 -4.31 0.99 -2.83
CA LYS A 296 -3.89 -0.38 -2.58
C LYS A 296 -5.02 -1.35 -2.70
N ARG A 297 -4.70 -2.53 -3.24
CA ARG A 297 -5.65 -3.63 -3.33
C ARG A 297 -5.91 -4.19 -1.94
N VAL A 298 -7.17 -4.25 -1.52
CA VAL A 298 -7.56 -4.61 -0.15
C VAL A 298 -6.74 -3.79 0.87
N GLY A 299 -6.73 -2.47 0.67
CA GLY A 299 -6.08 -1.51 1.54
C GLY A 299 -6.81 -1.35 2.88
N GLY A 300 -6.07 -0.98 3.93
CA GLY A 300 -6.64 -0.71 5.24
C GLY A 300 -7.29 0.66 5.33
N ALA A 301 -8.29 0.78 6.19
CA ALA A 301 -8.89 2.05 6.57
C ALA A 301 -9.20 2.06 8.08
N ALA A 302 -8.97 3.18 8.74
CA ALA A 302 -9.24 3.34 10.16
C ALA A 302 -9.65 4.77 10.48
N ILE A 303 -10.51 4.92 11.49
CA ILE A 303 -10.81 6.20 12.12
C ILE A 303 -9.93 6.28 13.38
N PRO A 304 -8.83 7.06 13.39
CA PRO A 304 -7.91 7.08 14.53
C PRO A 304 -8.59 7.42 15.88
N LEU A 305 -9.63 8.27 15.84
CA LEU A 305 -10.46 8.57 17.00
C LEU A 305 -11.20 7.33 17.53
N GLY A 306 -11.68 6.47 16.63
CA GLY A 306 -12.33 5.19 16.96
C GLY A 306 -11.35 4.22 17.62
N CYS A 307 -10.17 4.02 17.02
CA CYS A 307 -9.12 3.16 17.58
C CYS A 307 -8.72 3.61 19.00
N LEU A 308 -8.56 4.92 19.23
CA LEU A 308 -8.24 5.47 20.55
C LEU A 308 -9.38 5.26 21.56
N ARG A 309 -10.63 5.37 21.11
CA ARG A 309 -11.82 5.12 21.93
C ARG A 309 -11.94 3.65 22.33
N GLU A 310 -11.60 2.73 21.43
CA GLU A 310 -11.65 1.28 21.65
C GLU A 310 -10.69 0.82 22.74
N LEU A 311 -9.56 1.51 22.95
CA LEU A 311 -8.64 1.23 24.06
C LEU A 311 -9.27 1.26 25.46
N LEU A 312 -10.41 1.94 25.60
CA LEU A 312 -11.13 2.16 26.85
C LEU A 312 -12.39 1.29 26.97
N LEU A 313 -12.70 0.47 25.96
CA LEU A 313 -13.80 -0.48 26.05
C LEU A 313 -13.41 -1.66 26.95
N ASP A 314 -14.29 -2.02 27.88
CA ASP A 314 -14.12 -3.18 28.75
C ASP A 314 -14.33 -4.47 27.92
N GLU A 315 -13.24 -5.08 27.48
CA GLU A 315 -13.26 -6.42 26.89
C GLU A 315 -12.85 -7.49 27.91
N GLU A 316 -13.68 -7.70 28.94
CA GLU A 316 -13.70 -8.97 29.66
C GLU A 316 -14.83 -9.85 29.11
N VAL A 317 -14.56 -10.52 27.98
CA VAL A 317 -15.36 -11.68 27.56
C VAL A 317 -14.44 -12.90 27.58
N HIS A 318 -14.73 -13.86 28.46
CA HIS A 318 -14.00 -15.13 28.62
C HIS A 318 -12.54 -15.08 29.14
N GLY A 319 -12.11 -13.99 29.77
CA GLY A 319 -10.83 -13.95 30.49
C GLY A 319 -9.59 -13.85 29.61
N GLU A 320 -9.77 -13.63 28.30
CA GLU A 320 -8.74 -13.22 27.36
C GLU A 320 -9.12 -11.82 26.85
N ARG A 321 -8.20 -10.86 26.97
CA ARG A 321 -8.34 -9.52 26.40
C ARG A 321 -8.26 -9.67 24.88
N GLN A 322 -9.33 -9.41 24.14
CA GLN A 322 -9.33 -9.43 22.67
C GLN A 322 -9.03 -8.07 22.03
N GLY A 323 -9.00 -6.99 22.82
CA GLY A 323 -8.68 -5.66 22.33
C GLY A 323 -7.19 -5.57 21.99
N GLY A 324 -6.90 -5.52 20.69
CA GLY A 324 -5.56 -5.25 20.19
C GLY A 324 -5.05 -3.89 20.67
N GLY A 325 -3.74 -3.77 20.85
CA GLY A 325 -3.11 -2.48 21.12
C GLY A 325 -3.14 -1.59 19.88
N LEU A 326 -2.82 -0.30 20.01
CA LEU A 326 -2.77 0.61 18.84
C LEU A 326 -1.81 0.12 17.75
N ARG A 327 -0.80 -0.68 18.11
CA ARG A 327 0.13 -1.30 17.16
C ARG A 327 -0.55 -2.34 16.27
N ASP A 328 -1.55 -3.04 16.78
CA ASP A 328 -2.26 -4.10 16.05
C ASP A 328 -3.11 -3.49 14.92
N GLU A 329 -3.50 -2.22 15.03
CA GLU A 329 -4.16 -1.49 13.93
C GLU A 329 -3.33 -1.49 12.64
N LEU A 330 -1.99 -1.45 12.75
CA LEU A 330 -1.09 -1.46 11.59
C LEU A 330 -1.15 -2.77 10.80
N PHE A 331 -1.65 -3.85 11.40
CA PHE A 331 -1.83 -5.15 10.75
C PHE A 331 -2.79 -5.08 9.56
N TRP A 332 -3.80 -4.21 9.66
CA TRP A 332 -4.83 -4.02 8.62
C TRP A 332 -4.35 -3.16 7.45
N PHE A 333 -3.19 -2.51 7.58
CA PHE A 333 -2.61 -1.66 6.54
C PHE A 333 -1.46 -2.35 5.83
N ARG A 334 -1.45 -2.25 4.50
CA ARG A 334 -0.40 -2.81 3.64
C ARG A 334 0.77 -1.85 3.53
N ALA A 335 2.00 -2.33 3.66
CA ALA A 335 3.15 -1.50 3.32
C ALA A 335 3.18 -1.19 1.80
N SER A 336 4.08 -0.30 1.37
CA SER A 336 4.33 -0.11 -0.07
C SER A 336 5.13 -1.29 -0.62
N SER A 337 5.12 -1.48 -1.93
CA SER A 337 5.91 -2.48 -2.65
C SER A 337 6.49 -1.86 -3.92
N TYR A 338 7.42 -2.53 -4.59
CA TYR A 338 7.91 -2.07 -5.90
C TYR A 338 6.77 -1.97 -6.91
N ALA A 339 5.85 -2.94 -6.93
CA ALA A 339 4.66 -2.91 -7.78
C ALA A 339 3.78 -1.69 -7.48
N HIS A 340 3.60 -1.35 -6.20
CA HIS A 340 2.86 -0.17 -5.79
C HIS A 340 3.54 1.13 -6.27
N VAL A 341 4.85 1.28 -5.99
CA VAL A 341 5.63 2.46 -6.38
C VAL A 341 5.62 2.62 -7.90
N GLY A 342 5.88 1.56 -8.66
CA GLY A 342 5.88 1.58 -10.12
C GLY A 342 4.52 1.96 -10.72
N ALA A 343 3.42 1.47 -10.14
CA ALA A 343 2.07 1.83 -10.55
C ALA A 343 1.77 3.32 -10.31
N LEU A 344 2.16 3.85 -9.15
CA LEU A 344 2.02 5.27 -8.82
C LEU A 344 2.85 6.16 -9.76
N LEU A 345 4.14 5.84 -9.96
CA LEU A 345 5.03 6.60 -10.83
C LEU A 345 4.54 6.59 -12.29
N THR A 346 4.01 5.46 -12.76
CA THR A 346 3.40 5.36 -14.09
C THR A 346 2.13 6.20 -14.19
N ARG A 347 1.25 6.17 -13.17
CA ARG A 347 0.03 6.98 -13.12
C ARG A 347 0.33 8.49 -13.16
N MET A 348 1.39 8.93 -12.50
CA MET A 348 1.84 10.33 -12.49
C MET A 348 2.63 10.74 -13.74
N GLY A 349 2.89 9.81 -14.66
CA GLY A 349 3.68 10.05 -15.87
C GLY A 349 5.17 10.30 -15.59
N MET A 350 5.68 9.91 -14.42
CA MET A 350 7.10 10.01 -14.09
C MET A 350 7.93 8.93 -14.79
N VAL A 351 7.32 7.78 -15.05
CA VAL A 351 7.96 6.62 -15.67
C VAL A 351 7.04 6.05 -16.75
N SER A 352 7.62 5.59 -17.86
CA SER A 352 6.85 4.90 -18.90
C SER A 352 6.44 3.52 -18.41
N ARG A 353 5.29 3.00 -18.89
CA ARG A 353 4.86 1.64 -18.57
C ARG A 353 5.94 0.59 -18.92
N GLU A 354 6.62 0.76 -20.05
CA GLU A 354 7.70 -0.14 -20.47
C GLU A 354 8.86 -0.19 -19.46
N LYS A 355 9.29 0.97 -18.95
CA LYS A 355 10.33 1.04 -17.92
C LYS A 355 9.84 0.42 -16.61
N ALA A 356 8.61 0.71 -16.20
CA ALA A 356 8.02 0.13 -15.00
C ALA A 356 7.95 -1.41 -15.10
N ASP A 357 7.44 -1.94 -16.20
CA ASP A 357 7.36 -3.38 -16.46
C ASP A 357 8.75 -4.03 -16.49
N SER A 358 9.76 -3.37 -17.06
CA SER A 358 11.15 -3.86 -17.09
C SER A 358 11.74 -3.98 -15.68
N VAL A 359 11.60 -2.95 -14.85
CA VAL A 359 12.09 -2.96 -13.46
C VAL A 359 11.36 -4.02 -12.64
N LEU A 360 10.04 -4.13 -12.78
CA LEU A 360 9.25 -5.15 -12.08
C LEU A 360 9.61 -6.57 -12.54
N ALA A 361 10.02 -6.76 -13.79
CA ALA A 361 10.51 -8.05 -14.27
C ALA A 361 11.87 -8.42 -13.66
N GLU A 362 12.78 -7.45 -13.50
CA GLU A 362 14.09 -7.64 -12.85
C GLU A 362 13.92 -7.95 -11.35
N CYS A 363 12.99 -7.27 -10.69
CA CYS A 363 12.67 -7.43 -9.28
C CYS A 363 11.56 -8.48 -9.01
N ALA A 364 11.19 -9.31 -9.99
CA ALA A 364 9.98 -10.14 -9.91
C ALA A 364 9.90 -11.06 -8.68
N ALA A 365 11.04 -11.44 -8.09
CA ALA A 365 11.10 -12.27 -6.89
C ALA A 365 10.64 -11.54 -5.60
N PHE A 366 10.67 -10.20 -5.59
CA PHE A 366 10.34 -9.38 -4.43
C PHE A 366 9.48 -8.15 -4.77
N ALA A 367 8.99 -8.05 -6.02
CA ALA A 367 8.25 -6.88 -6.49
C ALA A 367 7.00 -6.54 -5.65
N HIS A 368 6.44 -7.55 -4.98
CA HIS A 368 5.26 -7.43 -4.12
C HIS A 368 5.56 -7.54 -2.62
N HIS A 369 6.84 -7.68 -2.24
CA HIS A 369 7.21 -7.67 -0.82
C HIS A 369 6.95 -6.30 -0.20
N GLU A 370 6.64 -6.32 1.09
CA GLU A 370 6.49 -5.11 1.89
C GLU A 370 7.83 -4.38 2.00
N LEU A 371 7.81 -3.10 1.64
CA LEU A 371 8.92 -2.17 1.83
C LEU A 371 8.71 -1.41 3.12
N THR A 372 9.77 -1.35 3.92
CA THR A 372 9.86 -0.41 5.03
C THR A 372 9.98 1.04 4.50
N PRO A 373 9.72 2.07 5.33
CA PRO A 373 9.73 3.46 4.87
C PRO A 373 11.04 3.92 4.21
N HIS A 374 12.19 3.37 4.61
CA HIS A 374 13.49 3.71 4.04
C HIS A 374 13.81 2.95 2.74
N GLU A 375 13.14 1.84 2.45
CA GLU A 375 13.31 1.08 1.20
C GLU A 375 12.45 1.65 0.07
N VAL A 376 11.38 2.40 0.39
CA VAL A 376 10.53 3.09 -0.60
C VAL A 376 11.33 4.01 -1.53
N PRO A 377 12.18 4.93 -1.05
CA PRO A 377 12.98 5.77 -1.95
C PRO A 377 14.04 4.97 -2.73
N GLY A 378 14.55 3.86 -2.19
CA GLY A 378 15.40 2.93 -2.94
C GLY A 378 14.66 2.33 -4.13
N ALA A 379 13.38 1.96 -3.98
CA ALA A 379 12.57 1.53 -5.12
C ALA A 379 12.42 2.64 -6.17
N MET A 380 12.29 3.91 -5.76
CA MET A 380 12.21 5.06 -6.67
C MET A 380 13.51 5.28 -7.46
N GLU A 381 14.67 5.00 -6.87
CA GLU A 381 15.97 5.01 -7.55
C GLU A 381 16.03 3.95 -8.65
N GLU A 382 15.57 2.72 -8.40
CA GLU A 382 15.51 1.63 -9.40
C GLU A 382 14.59 1.98 -10.59
N PHE A 383 13.49 2.69 -10.32
CA PHE A 383 12.60 3.22 -11.37
C PHE A 383 13.21 4.40 -12.14
N GLY A 384 14.34 4.96 -11.68
CA GLY A 384 15.06 6.03 -12.33
C GLY A 384 14.43 7.40 -12.12
N VAL A 385 13.90 7.67 -10.92
CA VAL A 385 13.36 9.00 -10.55
C VAL A 385 14.01 9.58 -9.29
N ALA A 386 14.97 8.86 -8.71
CA ALA A 386 15.70 9.28 -7.53
C ALA A 386 17.18 8.90 -7.64
N ILE A 387 18.01 9.51 -6.80
CA ILE A 387 19.41 9.16 -6.59
C ILE A 387 19.68 8.97 -5.09
N SER A 388 20.72 8.22 -4.75
CA SER A 388 21.14 7.98 -3.37
C SER A 388 22.57 8.42 -3.09
N ALA A 389 22.78 8.94 -1.89
CA ALA A 389 24.08 9.13 -1.27
C ALA A 389 24.25 8.09 -0.15
N HIS A 390 25.19 7.15 -0.34
CA HIS A 390 25.39 6.06 0.59
C HIS A 390 25.91 6.53 1.96
N ALA A 391 25.32 6.01 3.03
CA ALA A 391 25.79 6.25 4.40
C ALA A 391 26.97 5.37 4.81
N ASP A 392 27.16 4.25 4.10
CA ASP A 392 28.27 3.34 4.33
C ASP A 392 29.61 3.88 3.80
N GLY A 393 30.69 3.25 4.25
CA GLY A 393 32.05 3.64 3.88
C GLY A 393 32.32 3.48 2.37
N VAL A 394 32.62 4.58 1.68
CA VAL A 394 33.05 4.59 0.29
C VAL A 394 34.56 4.38 0.14
N GLY A 395 34.97 3.81 -0.99
CA GLY A 395 36.38 3.58 -1.32
C GLY A 395 37.08 4.79 -1.95
N ASP A 396 36.31 5.70 -2.54
CA ASP A 396 36.78 6.88 -3.26
C ASP A 396 35.74 8.01 -3.15
N LEU A 397 36.09 9.10 -2.45
CA LEU A 397 35.19 10.24 -2.25
C LEU A 397 34.93 11.00 -3.56
N GLU A 398 35.98 11.31 -4.34
CA GLU A 398 35.85 12.06 -5.59
C GLU A 398 34.99 11.29 -6.59
N GLY A 399 35.27 9.99 -6.75
CA GLY A 399 34.46 9.11 -7.60
C GLY A 399 33.00 8.99 -7.13
N SER A 400 32.76 9.01 -5.81
CA SER A 400 31.40 8.95 -5.27
C SER A 400 30.61 10.24 -5.52
N TYR A 401 31.21 11.42 -5.31
CA TYR A 401 30.58 12.69 -5.68
C TYR A 401 30.34 12.80 -7.19
N THR A 402 31.32 12.36 -7.99
CA THR A 402 31.21 12.33 -9.46
C THR A 402 29.99 11.51 -9.88
N ARG A 403 29.85 10.28 -9.34
CA ARG A 403 28.71 9.41 -9.64
C ARG A 403 27.37 10.08 -9.28
N ILE A 404 27.24 10.65 -8.09
CA ILE A 404 26.00 11.31 -7.64
C ILE A 404 25.63 12.46 -8.60
N LEU A 405 26.60 13.29 -8.97
CA LEU A 405 26.38 14.42 -9.89
C LEU A 405 26.03 13.95 -11.30
N GLU A 406 26.67 12.89 -11.81
CA GLU A 406 26.38 12.31 -13.13
C GLU A 406 24.99 11.67 -13.17
N GLU A 407 24.61 10.92 -12.14
CA GLU A 407 23.27 10.33 -11.99
C GLU A 407 22.20 11.43 -11.90
N ALA A 408 22.44 12.48 -11.11
CA ALA A 408 21.54 13.62 -11.02
C ALA A 408 21.36 14.31 -12.38
N ALA A 409 22.45 14.59 -13.09
CA ALA A 409 22.41 15.22 -14.41
C ALA A 409 21.65 14.36 -15.44
N ALA A 410 21.81 13.03 -15.38
CA ALA A 410 21.13 12.10 -16.28
C ALA A 410 19.59 12.16 -16.14
N LEU A 411 19.07 12.47 -14.95
CA LEU A 411 17.62 12.61 -14.71
C LEU A 411 17.02 13.88 -15.34
N THR A 412 17.84 14.88 -15.68
CA THR A 412 17.38 16.17 -16.21
C THR A 412 17.09 16.14 -17.72
N ASP A 413 17.15 14.98 -18.37
CA ASP A 413 16.97 14.82 -19.82
C ASP A 413 17.86 15.76 -20.67
N GLY A 414 19.04 16.10 -20.13
CA GLY A 414 20.04 16.96 -20.78
C GLY A 414 19.88 18.46 -20.51
N ALA A 415 18.95 18.89 -19.65
CA ALA A 415 18.85 20.29 -19.22
C ALA A 415 20.07 20.74 -18.40
N VAL A 416 20.68 19.82 -17.65
CA VAL A 416 21.90 20.04 -16.88
C VAL A 416 22.99 19.09 -17.35
N THR A 417 24.19 19.63 -17.55
CA THR A 417 25.42 18.89 -17.80
C THR A 417 26.41 19.15 -16.69
N ILE A 418 27.08 18.10 -16.23
CA ILE A 418 28.13 18.17 -15.23
C ILE A 418 29.44 17.68 -15.83
N THR A 419 30.49 18.49 -15.71
CA THR A 419 31.85 18.12 -16.13
C THR A 419 32.87 18.56 -15.10
N ASP A 420 34.11 18.08 -15.26
CA ASP A 420 35.28 18.55 -14.51
C ASP A 420 35.15 18.42 -12.98
N VAL A 421 34.47 17.38 -12.49
CA VAL A 421 34.32 17.10 -11.06
C VAL A 421 35.67 16.81 -10.44
N ARG A 422 36.02 17.53 -9.37
CA ARG A 422 37.26 17.38 -8.62
C ARG A 422 37.03 17.63 -7.14
N LEU A 423 37.67 16.85 -6.31
CA LEU A 423 37.72 17.05 -4.87
C LEU A 423 39.17 17.30 -4.47
N TYR A 424 39.44 18.49 -3.92
CA TYR A 424 40.79 18.85 -3.50
C TYR A 424 40.80 19.61 -2.18
N GLY A 425 41.93 19.57 -1.48
CA GLY A 425 42.03 19.98 -0.07
C GLY A 425 42.29 18.77 0.84
N GLY A 426 42.04 18.90 2.16
CA GLY A 426 42.15 17.81 3.14
C GLY A 426 43.00 18.19 4.36
N GLU A 427 42.87 17.60 5.56
CA GLU A 427 42.38 16.29 6.02
C GLU A 427 40.95 16.41 6.62
N TYR A 428 39.91 16.35 5.77
CA TYR A 428 38.46 16.40 6.13
C TYR A 428 37.77 17.78 6.16
N GLY A 429 38.36 18.73 5.44
CA GLY A 429 37.73 19.95 4.96
C GLY A 429 38.17 20.16 3.51
N GLU A 430 37.47 19.55 2.57
CA GLU A 430 37.78 19.54 1.14
C GLU A 430 36.83 20.45 0.36
N THR A 431 37.27 20.96 -0.78
CA THR A 431 36.45 21.72 -1.71
C THR A 431 36.10 20.83 -2.91
N LEU A 432 34.81 20.63 -3.14
CA LEU A 432 34.25 19.99 -4.33
C LEU A 432 34.06 21.06 -5.41
N GLU A 433 34.65 20.86 -6.59
CA GLU A 433 34.54 21.74 -7.74
C GLU A 433 33.96 20.95 -8.92
N PHE A 434 33.00 21.54 -9.64
CA PHE A 434 32.46 20.98 -10.88
C PHE A 434 31.91 22.08 -11.79
N ALA A 435 31.75 21.80 -13.08
CA ALA A 435 31.14 22.72 -14.03
C ALA A 435 29.71 22.30 -14.35
N ARG A 436 28.73 23.12 -13.97
CA ARG A 436 27.31 23.01 -14.36
C ARG A 436 27.06 23.81 -15.63
N ASN A 437 26.76 23.14 -16.74
CA ASN A 437 26.55 23.81 -18.04
C ASN A 437 27.73 24.74 -18.42
N GLY A 438 28.95 24.33 -18.08
CA GLY A 438 30.19 25.10 -18.29
C GLY A 438 30.44 26.24 -17.28
N VAL A 439 29.57 26.43 -16.28
CA VAL A 439 29.73 27.41 -15.20
C VAL A 439 30.30 26.70 -13.97
N LEU A 440 31.38 27.24 -13.42
CA LEU A 440 32.04 26.69 -12.25
C LEU A 440 31.15 26.81 -11.00
N VAL A 441 31.03 25.70 -10.28
CA VAL A 441 30.40 25.58 -8.96
C VAL A 441 31.44 25.03 -7.99
N THR A 442 31.46 25.60 -6.78
CA THR A 442 32.36 25.19 -5.70
C THR A 442 31.56 25.01 -4.42
N GLN A 443 31.71 23.86 -3.77
CA GLN A 443 31.06 23.51 -2.52
C GLN A 443 32.11 23.10 -1.49
N GLU A 444 32.02 23.64 -0.27
CA GLU A 444 32.85 23.17 0.84
C GLU A 444 32.25 21.90 1.45
N THR A 445 33.11 20.98 1.87
CA THR A 445 32.72 19.69 2.46
C THR A 445 33.43 19.49 3.81
N GLU A 446 32.74 18.88 4.76
CA GLU A 446 33.22 18.52 6.09
C GLU A 446 33.07 17.01 6.32
N HIS A 447 34.01 16.24 5.76
CA HIS A 447 34.00 14.80 5.94
C HIS A 447 34.31 14.40 7.39
N ARG A 448 33.83 13.22 7.82
CA ARG A 448 34.30 12.62 9.09
C ARG A 448 35.58 11.81 8.93
N SER A 449 35.78 11.28 7.72
CA SER A 449 36.97 10.53 7.32
C SER A 449 37.00 10.42 5.79
N HIS A 450 38.08 9.87 5.23
CA HIS A 450 38.25 9.62 3.79
C HIS A 450 37.30 8.55 3.23
N LYS A 451 36.39 8.02 4.07
CA LYS A 451 35.43 6.96 3.70
C LYS A 451 33.98 7.39 3.81
N TYR A 452 33.66 8.55 4.38
CA TYR A 452 32.25 8.91 4.57
C TYR A 452 31.96 10.17 3.79
N LEU A 453 30.92 10.11 2.96
CA LEU A 453 30.39 11.28 2.27
C LEU A 453 29.91 12.31 3.29
N ASP A 454 30.00 13.59 2.92
CA ASP A 454 29.36 14.66 3.68
C ASP A 454 27.94 14.84 3.15
N HIS A 455 26.98 14.20 3.81
CA HIS A 455 25.56 14.27 3.46
C HIS A 455 24.99 15.69 3.59
N LEU A 456 25.58 16.55 4.44
CA LEU A 456 25.15 17.95 4.54
C LEU A 456 25.60 18.72 3.30
N ALA A 457 26.85 18.56 2.88
CA ALA A 457 27.32 19.18 1.65
C ALA A 457 26.54 18.70 0.42
N ILE A 458 26.15 17.41 0.37
CA ILE A 458 25.29 16.88 -0.70
C ILE A 458 23.93 17.57 -0.71
N MET A 459 23.29 17.68 0.47
CA MET A 459 22.04 18.40 0.61
C MET A 459 22.16 19.88 0.18
N GLU A 460 23.31 20.52 0.38
CA GLU A 460 23.54 21.90 -0.04
C GLU A 460 23.79 22.07 -1.54
N PHE A 461 24.57 21.17 -2.16
CA PHE A 461 24.88 21.32 -3.59
C PHE A 461 23.81 20.77 -4.51
N ILE A 462 22.89 19.91 -4.03
CA ILE A 462 21.93 19.25 -4.93
C ILE A 462 21.01 20.27 -5.64
N ASP A 463 20.71 21.41 -5.02
CA ASP A 463 19.94 22.48 -5.66
C ASP A 463 20.68 23.09 -6.87
N HIS A 464 22.00 22.93 -6.97
CA HIS A 464 22.77 23.36 -8.13
C HIS A 464 22.57 22.47 -9.36
N VAL A 465 22.10 21.23 -9.20
CA VAL A 465 21.80 20.33 -10.32
C VAL A 465 20.34 20.40 -10.78
N ASP A 466 19.52 21.22 -10.13
CA ASP A 466 18.18 21.55 -10.63
C ASP A 466 18.26 22.24 -12.00
N PRO A 467 17.37 21.90 -12.95
CA PRO A 467 17.18 22.70 -14.15
C PRO A 467 16.75 24.14 -13.85
N ASP A 468 16.93 25.03 -14.83
CA ASP A 468 16.39 26.37 -14.71
C ASP A 468 14.84 26.32 -14.78
N PRO A 469 14.08 26.92 -13.82
CA PRO A 469 12.63 26.73 -13.70
C PRO A 469 11.78 27.12 -14.91
N GLY A 470 12.35 27.85 -15.87
CA GLY A 470 11.68 28.22 -17.12
C GLY A 470 11.67 27.11 -18.17
N ASP A 471 12.58 26.15 -18.07
CA ASP A 471 12.78 25.07 -19.03
C ASP A 471 12.21 23.73 -18.51
N ASP A 472 12.35 23.48 -17.22
CA ASP A 472 11.81 22.30 -16.53
C ASP A 472 11.41 22.66 -15.09
N ALA A 473 10.22 22.25 -14.68
CA ALA A 473 9.68 22.53 -13.35
C ALA A 473 10.10 21.49 -12.30
N ARG A 474 10.77 20.40 -12.71
CA ARG A 474 11.30 19.37 -11.82
C ARG A 474 12.50 19.88 -11.04
N ARG A 475 12.63 19.40 -9.81
CA ARG A 475 13.77 19.66 -8.91
C ARG A 475 14.01 18.47 -8.00
N PHE A 476 15.19 18.44 -7.40
CA PHE A 476 15.55 17.44 -6.39
C PHE A 476 14.93 17.80 -5.05
N TYR A 477 14.22 16.83 -4.47
CA TYR A 477 13.67 16.91 -3.12
C TYR A 477 14.38 15.91 -2.22
N GLN A 478 14.86 16.34 -1.07
CA GLN A 478 15.42 15.41 -0.09
C GLN A 478 14.30 14.60 0.54
N VAL A 479 14.42 13.28 0.49
CA VAL A 479 13.43 12.38 1.10
C VAL A 479 13.71 12.23 2.58
N GLN A 480 12.71 12.53 3.40
CA GLN A 480 12.67 12.25 4.82
C GLN A 480 11.68 11.10 5.06
N PHE A 481 12.07 10.19 5.95
CA PHE A 481 11.26 9.03 6.34
C PHE A 481 11.45 8.74 7.83
N VAL A 482 10.73 7.75 8.35
CA VAL A 482 10.81 7.33 9.75
C VAL A 482 12.16 6.66 10.01
N TYR A 483 13.05 7.34 10.74
CA TYR A 483 14.39 6.82 11.07
C TYR A 483 14.38 5.93 12.32
N LEU A 484 15.05 4.78 12.23
CA LEU A 484 15.46 3.99 13.40
C LEU A 484 16.75 4.55 14.00
N ARG A 485 16.81 4.60 15.34
CA ARG A 485 17.90 5.27 16.08
C ARG A 485 19.31 4.72 15.82
N GLU A 486 19.43 3.43 15.51
CA GLU A 486 20.72 2.72 15.45
C GLU A 486 21.10 2.25 14.04
N ALA A 487 20.36 2.68 13.02
CA ALA A 487 20.63 2.32 11.63
C ALA A 487 21.31 3.48 10.89
N GLY A 488 22.25 3.14 10.01
CA GLY A 488 22.78 4.04 8.99
C GLY A 488 21.83 4.06 7.81
N TYR A 489 21.57 5.24 7.25
CA TYR A 489 20.63 5.41 6.14
C TYR A 489 21.21 6.27 5.05
N ASP A 490 21.07 5.78 3.83
CA ASP A 490 21.36 6.56 2.64
C ASP A 490 20.44 7.79 2.59
N SER A 491 20.98 8.88 2.05
CA SER A 491 20.18 10.06 1.75
C SER A 491 19.67 9.96 0.32
N TYR A 492 18.36 10.07 0.15
CA TYR A 492 17.73 9.98 -1.15
C TYR A 492 17.23 11.35 -1.61
N TYR A 493 17.34 11.59 -2.92
CA TYR A 493 16.85 12.80 -3.57
C TYR A 493 15.97 12.41 -4.75
N VAL A 494 14.70 12.79 -4.70
CA VAL A 494 13.71 12.48 -5.75
C VAL A 494 13.61 13.66 -6.70
N PHE A 495 13.70 13.39 -8.00
CA PHE A 495 13.54 14.39 -9.03
C PHE A 495 12.08 14.45 -9.51
N ALA A 496 11.36 15.50 -9.12
CA ALA A 496 9.92 15.60 -9.34
C ALA A 496 9.47 17.05 -9.54
N THR A 497 8.30 17.23 -10.17
CA THR A 497 7.58 18.52 -10.11
C THR A 497 6.97 18.74 -8.73
N PRO A 498 6.62 19.99 -8.35
CA PRO A 498 5.96 20.28 -7.08
C PRO A 498 4.64 19.50 -6.88
N GLU A 499 3.88 19.33 -7.96
CA GLU A 499 2.63 18.58 -7.95
C GLU A 499 2.89 17.09 -7.73
N GLN A 500 3.89 16.50 -8.40
CA GLN A 500 4.29 15.11 -8.21
C GLN A 500 4.82 14.87 -6.78
N ALA A 501 5.66 15.77 -6.26
CA ALA A 501 6.17 15.68 -4.90
C ALA A 501 5.03 15.64 -3.88
N THR A 502 4.02 16.51 -4.03
CA THR A 502 2.84 16.53 -3.15
C THR A 502 2.06 15.20 -3.17
N VAL A 503 1.96 14.54 -4.33
CA VAL A 503 1.30 13.24 -4.44
C VAL A 503 2.14 12.13 -3.80
N LEU A 504 3.46 12.14 -4.03
CA LEU A 504 4.39 11.16 -3.43
C LEU A 504 4.38 11.23 -1.90
N GLU A 505 4.37 12.42 -1.31
CA GLU A 505 4.27 12.58 0.15
C GLU A 505 2.98 11.95 0.71
N LYS A 506 1.86 12.16 0.02
CA LYS A 506 0.55 11.68 0.45
C LYS A 506 0.43 10.17 0.32
N GLU A 507 0.71 9.65 -0.87
CA GLU A 507 0.39 8.26 -1.23
C GLU A 507 1.51 7.27 -0.82
N LEU A 508 2.77 7.72 -0.71
CA LEU A 508 3.87 6.86 -0.23
C LEU A 508 4.23 7.08 1.24
N GLY A 509 3.63 8.07 1.92
CA GLY A 509 3.94 8.36 3.32
C GLY A 509 5.32 8.99 3.55
N LEU A 510 5.90 9.58 2.51
CA LEU A 510 7.18 10.29 2.58
C LEU A 510 6.97 11.75 3.03
N ASP A 511 8.05 12.40 3.45
CA ASP A 511 8.12 13.85 3.60
C ASP A 511 9.24 14.35 2.65
N LEU A 512 8.90 15.20 1.67
CA LEU A 512 9.82 15.68 0.63
C LEU A 512 10.17 17.15 0.90
N ARG A 513 11.47 17.45 1.07
CA ARG A 513 11.95 18.78 1.46
C ARG A 513 12.72 19.48 0.35
#